data_AF-A0A927Z1S7-F1
#
_entry.id   AF-A0A927Z1S7-F1
#
_cell.length_a   1.000
_cell.length_b   1.000
_cell.length_c   1.000
_cell.angle_alpha   90.00
_cell.angle_beta   90.00
_cell.angle_gamma   90.00
#
_symmetry.space_group_name_H-M   'P 1'
#
loop_
_entity.id
_entity.type
_entity.pdbx_description
1 polymer ?
#
loop_
_entity_poly.entity_id
_entity_poly.type
_entity_poly.pdbx_seq_one_letter_code
_entity_poly.pdbx_strand_id
1 'polypeptide(L)' 'MTRQKWCIVQLAVLSGVIFFGAYAWEGWNVTLYSMAYNGSYLALEAAITLVIIALPPVAKALKQIKQMTV' A
#
# COMPACT_ATOMS: atom_id res chain seq x y z
N MET A 1 7.59 -0.01 13.34
CA MET A 1 6.80 0.43 12.17
C MET A 1 6.35 -0.73 11.27
N THR A 2 6.21 -1.95 11.81
CA THR A 2 5.88 -3.16 11.02
C THR A 2 4.53 -3.79 11.38
N ARG A 3 3.76 -3.22 12.32
CA ARG A 3 2.46 -3.77 12.79
C ARG A 3 1.25 -2.91 12.42
N GLN A 4 1.42 -1.58 12.40
CA GLN A 4 0.34 -0.63 12.11
C GLN A 4 -0.16 -0.71 10.66
N LYS A 5 0.75 -0.93 9.69
CA LYS A 5 0.41 -0.95 8.26
C LYS A 5 -0.44 -2.16 7.86
N TRP A 6 -0.21 -3.31 8.49
CA TRP A 6 -1.03 -4.51 8.25
C TRP A 6 -2.47 -4.35 8.72
N CYS A 7 -2.69 -3.61 9.81
CA CYS A 7 -4.03 -3.33 10.33
C CYS A 7 -4.85 -2.50 9.34
N ILE A 8 -4.23 -1.50 8.70
CA ILE A 8 -4.90 -0.64 7.69
C ILE A 8 -5.32 -1.47 6.47
N VAL A 9 -4.45 -2.36 5.99
CA VAL A 9 -4.78 -3.24 4.85
C VAL A 9 -5.93 -4.18 5.17
N GLN A 10 -5.94 -4.76 6.37
CA GLN A 10 -7.03 -5.63 6.83
C GLN A 10 -8.35 -4.86 6.92
N LEU A 11 -8.34 -3.65 7.47
CA LEU A 11 -9.53 -2.79 7.54
C LEU A 11 -10.05 -2.37 6.17
N ALA A 12 -9.17 -2.03 5.23
CA ALA A 12 -9.54 -1.65 3.86
C ALA A 12 -10.18 -2.79 3.08
N VAL A 13 -9.66 -4.02 3.24
CA VAL A 13 -10.26 -5.21 2.61
C VAL A 13 -11.63 -5.51 3.21
N LEU A 14 -11.76 -5.47 4.54
CA LEU A 14 -13.03 -5.72 5.24
C LEU A 14 -14.09 -4.67 4.91
N SER A 15 -13.74 -3.39 4.89
CA SER A 15 -14.67 -2.33 4.48
C SER A 15 -15.04 -2.45 3.00
N GLY A 16 -14.10 -2.82 2.13
CA GLY A 16 -14.36 -3.10 0.71
C GLY A 16 -15.34 -4.24 0.49
N VAL A 17 -15.27 -5.31 1.30
CA VAL A 17 -16.23 -6.41 1.24
C VAL A 17 -17.61 -5.98 1.73
N ILE A 18 -17.69 -5.28 2.87
CA ILE A 18 -18.96 -4.94 3.52
C ILE A 18 -19.72 -3.85 2.75
N PHE A 19 -19.03 -2.81 2.28
CA PHE A 19 -19.67 -1.62 1.70
C PHE A 19 -19.59 -1.56 0.17
N PHE A 20 -18.56 -2.18 -0.43
CA PHE A 20 -18.28 -2.05 -1.86
C PHE A 20 -18.42 -3.34 -2.66
N GLY A 21 -18.90 -4.42 -2.03
CA GLY A 21 -19.08 -5.71 -2.70
C GLY A 21 -20.07 -5.70 -3.86
N ALA A 22 -21.05 -4.79 -3.83
CA ALA A 22 -22.01 -4.62 -4.93
C ALA A 22 -21.39 -4.08 -6.23
N TYR A 23 -20.17 -3.52 -6.17
CA TYR A 23 -19.43 -3.07 -7.35
C TYR A 23 -18.58 -4.19 -7.98
N ALA A 24 -18.52 -5.37 -7.35
CA ALA A 24 -17.90 -6.54 -7.96
C ALA A 24 -18.71 -6.93 -9.20
N TRP A 25 -18.02 -7.17 -10.31
CA TRP A 25 -18.70 -7.54 -11.54
C TRP A 25 -19.29 -8.95 -11.45
N GLU A 26 -20.24 -9.24 -12.34
CA GLU A 26 -21.02 -10.47 -12.29
C GLU A 26 -20.11 -11.71 -12.42
N GLY A 27 -20.21 -12.62 -11.45
CA GLY A 27 -19.38 -13.83 -11.38
C GLY A 27 -18.05 -13.66 -10.63
N TRP A 28 -17.73 -12.50 -10.07
CA TRP A 28 -16.54 -12.32 -9.23
C TRP A 28 -16.80 -12.49 -7.74
N ASN A 29 -15.84 -13.11 -7.06
CA ASN A 29 -15.85 -13.20 -5.61
C ASN A 29 -15.58 -11.81 -5.01
N VAL A 30 -16.52 -11.33 -4.20
CA VAL A 30 -16.47 -10.00 -3.55
C VAL A 30 -15.19 -9.78 -2.74
N THR A 31 -14.71 -10.81 -2.05
CA THR A 31 -13.47 -10.74 -1.27
C THR A 31 -12.25 -10.56 -2.17
N LEU A 32 -12.17 -11.33 -3.27
CA LEU A 32 -11.09 -11.17 -4.24
C LEU A 32 -11.12 -9.81 -4.93
N TYR A 33 -12.31 -9.32 -5.28
CA TYR A 33 -12.48 -7.97 -5.84
C TYR A 33 -11.95 -6.90 -4.88
N SER A 34 -12.38 -6.92 -3.61
CA SER A 34 -11.92 -5.96 -2.59
C SER A 34 -10.42 -6.04 -2.35
N MET A 35 -9.85 -7.26 -2.29
CA MET A 35 -8.40 -7.45 -2.13
C MET A 35 -7.60 -6.94 -3.33
N ALA A 36 -8.05 -7.23 -4.55
CA ALA A 36 -7.38 -6.77 -5.76
C ALA A 36 -7.46 -5.24 -5.90
N TYR A 37 -8.61 -4.65 -5.63
CA TYR A 37 -8.81 -3.20 -5.70
C TYR A 37 -7.95 -2.47 -4.67
N ASN A 38 -8.07 -2.79 -3.38
CA ASN A 38 -7.31 -2.14 -2.32
C ASN A 38 -5.81 -2.48 -2.38
N GLY A 39 -5.49 -3.73 -2.75
CA GLY A 39 -4.11 -4.20 -2.89
C GLY A 39 -3.37 -3.53 -4.05
N SER A 40 -4.02 -3.35 -5.20
CA SER A 40 -3.43 -2.66 -6.35
C SER A 40 -3.18 -1.18 -6.07
N TYR A 41 -4.08 -0.50 -5.37
CA TYR A 41 -3.89 0.88 -4.93
C TYR A 41 -2.64 1.01 -4.04
N LEU A 42 -2.51 0.14 -3.03
CA LEU A 42 -1.34 0.13 -2.15
C LEU A 42 -0.05 -0.25 -2.89
N ALA A 43 -0.13 -1.21 -3.82
CA ALA A 43 1.03 -1.62 -4.61
C ALA A 43 1.53 -0.47 -5.49
N LEU A 44 0.62 0.28 -6.11
CA LEU A 44 0.97 1.46 -6.90
C LEU A 44 1.60 2.56 -6.03
N GLU A 45 1.01 2.86 -4.87
CA GLU A 45 1.58 3.81 -3.91
C GLU A 45 2.99 3.40 -3.46
N ALA A 46 3.18 2.12 -3.14
CA ALA A 46 4.46 1.56 -2.77
C ALA A 46 5.49 1.66 -3.90
N ALA A 47 5.08 1.36 -5.14
CA ALA A 47 5.94 1.48 -6.32
C ALA A 47 6.42 2.94 -6.51
N ILE A 48 5.50 3.90 -6.46
CA ILE A 48 5.83 5.34 -6.58
C ILE A 48 6.79 5.75 -5.45
N THR A 49 6.50 5.32 -4.21
CA THR A 49 7.36 5.63 -3.05
C THR A 49 8.77 5.07 -3.24
N LEU A 50 8.90 3.83 -3.72
CA LEU A 50 10.20 3.23 -3.99
C LEU A 50 10.96 3.97 -5.08
N VAL A 51 10.28 4.41 -6.15
CA VAL A 51 10.89 5.23 -7.20
C VAL A 51 11.42 6.54 -6.63
N ILE A 52 10.64 7.23 -5.79
CA ILE A 52 11.06 8.49 -5.16
C ILE A 52 12.28 8.28 -4.26
N ILE A 53 12.29 7.21 -3.45
CA ILE A 53 13.43 6.88 -2.59
C ILE A 53 14.67 6.55 -3.41
N ALA A 54 14.51 5.92 -4.57
CA ALA A 54 15.60 5.60 -5.48
C ALA A 54 16.17 6.83 -6.19
N LEU A 55 15.49 7.98 -6.17
CA LEU A 55 16.03 9.19 -6.77
C LEU A 55 17.34 9.60 -6.08
N PRO A 56 18.40 9.95 -6.84
CA PRO A 56 19.72 10.26 -6.28
C PRO A 56 19.71 11.33 -5.18
N PRO A 57 18.91 12.41 -5.25
CA PRO A 57 18.84 13.41 -4.18
C PRO A 57 18.33 12.81 -2.85
N VAL A 58 17.29 11.98 -2.92
CA VAL A 58 16.64 11.37 -1.75
C VAL A 58 17.56 10.30 -1.14
N ALA A 59 18.13 9.43 -1.97
CA ALA A 59 19.08 8.42 -1.51
C ALA A 59 20.31 9.03 -0.83
N LYS A 60 20.84 10.14 -1.37
CA LYS A 60 21.96 10.89 -0.75
C LYS A 60 21.58 11.50 0.58
N ALA A 61 20.41 12.15 0.66
CA ALA A 61 19.92 12.73 1.91
C ALA A 61 19.75 11.67 3.00
N LEU A 62 19.15 10.52 2.66
CA LEU A 62 19.01 9.39 3.59
C LEU A 62 20.38 8.85 4.05
N LYS A 63 21.36 8.78 3.16
CA LYS A 63 22.73 8.38 3.49
C LYS A 63 23.39 9.37 4.46
N GLN A 64 23.22 10.67 4.25
CA GLN A 64 23.75 11.71 5.15
C GLN A 64 23.13 11.62 6.55
N ILE A 65 21.80 11.45 6.65
CA ILE A 65 21.11 11.27 7.94
C ILE A 65 21.66 10.05 8.69
N LYS A 66 21.88 8.93 7.98
CA LYS A 66 22.48 7.73 8.57
C LYS A 66 23.88 7.99 9.11
N GLN A 67 24.68 8.83 8.46
CA GLN A 67 26.03 9.20 8.91
C GLN A 67 26.03 10.15 10.12
N MET A 68 25.00 10.98 10.27
CA MET A 68 24.84 11.90 11.41
C MET A 68 24.33 11.21 12.68
N THR A 69 23.81 9.98 12.57
CA THR A 69 23.24 9.22 13.70
C THR A 69 24.28 8.28 14.34
N VAL A 70 25.55 8.37 13.93
CA VAL A 70 26.69 7.66 14.52
C VAL A 70 27.43 8.60 15.46
#